data_AF-A0A968VRJ4-F1
#
_entry.id   AF-A0A968VRJ4-F1
#
_cell.length_a   1.000
_cell.length_b   1.000
_cell.length_c   1.000
_cell.angle_alpha   90.00
_cell.angle_beta   90.00
_cell.angle_gamma   90.00
#
_symmetry.space_group_name_H-M   'P 1'
#
loop_
_entity.id
_entity.type
_entity.pdbx_description
1 polymer ?
#
loop_
_entity_poly.entity_id
_entity_poly.type
_entity_poly.pdbx_seq_one_letter_code
_entity_poly.pdbx_strand_id
1 'polypeptide(L)'
;MKISQRQIRFAVRGAIILAIGSILLGIGIRTLVIVGMEMAPAQGLIAYWLVVLLSTALIWGIGGAFFGAILGMFAALIWREDVSGEQNRGFLVPTVRRT
;
A
#
# COMPACT_ATOMS: atom_id res chain seq x y z
N MET A 1 -8.95 -22.19 -2.88
CA MET A 1 -8.68 -21.13 -1.89
C MET A 1 -9.52 -19.90 -2.29
N LYS A 2 -10.64 -19.63 -1.60
CA LYS A 2 -11.54 -18.50 -1.96
C LYS A 2 -11.14 -17.28 -1.13
N ILE A 3 -10.43 -16.33 -1.74
CA ILE A 3 -10.09 -15.04 -1.11
C ILE A 3 -11.38 -14.24 -0.97
N SER A 4 -11.66 -13.72 0.23
CA SER A 4 -12.89 -12.96 0.45
C SER A 4 -12.79 -11.57 -0.20
N GLN A 5 -13.90 -11.08 -0.78
CA GLN A 5 -13.98 -9.73 -1.35
C GLN A 5 -13.57 -8.62 -0.35
N ARG A 6 -13.73 -8.88 0.96
CA ARG A 6 -13.35 -7.96 2.03
C ARG A 6 -11.83 -7.88 2.22
N GLN A 7 -11.13 -9.01 2.08
CA GLN A 7 -9.66 -9.08 2.12
C GLN A 7 -9.04 -8.37 0.92
N ILE A 8 -9.60 -8.55 -0.28
CA ILE A 8 -9.13 -7.84 -1.49
C ILE A 8 -9.26 -6.33 -1.31
N ARG A 9 -10.37 -5.84 -0.79
CA ARG A 9 -10.56 -4.38 -0.55
C ARG A 9 -9.57 -3.81 0.46
N PHE A 10 -9.22 -4.56 1.51
CA PHE A 10 -8.22 -4.13 2.48
C PHE A 10 -6.81 -4.11 1.88
N ALA A 11 -6.43 -5.18 1.17
CA ALA A 11 -5.15 -5.26 0.48
C ALA A 11 -4.99 -4.16 -0.57
N VAL A 12 -6.04 -3.89 -1.36
CA VAL A 12 -6.05 -2.82 -2.37
C VAL A 12 -5.93 -1.44 -1.72
N ARG A 13 -6.68 -1.17 -0.64
CA ARG A 13 -6.58 0.11 0.07
C ARG A 13 -5.19 0.33 0.67
N GLY A 14 -4.60 -0.70 1.28
CA GLY A 14 -3.24 -0.65 1.80
C GLY A 14 -2.21 -0.39 0.69
N ALA A 15 -2.33 -1.11 -0.43
CA ALA A 15 -1.46 -0.93 -1.58
C ALA A 15 -1.56 0.46 -2.20
N ILE A 16 -2.77 1.05 -2.26
CA ILE A 16 -2.97 2.43 -2.75
C ILE A 16 -2.30 3.45 -1.84
N ILE A 17 -2.48 3.35 -0.52
CA ILE A 17 -1.87 4.29 0.43
C ILE A 17 -0.34 4.21 0.38
N LEU A 18 0.21 3.00 0.31
CA LEU A 18 1.65 2.79 0.16
C LEU A 18 2.18 3.28 -1.17
N ALA A 19 1.45 3.07 -2.27
CA ALA A 19 1.82 3.60 -3.58
C ALA A 19 1.87 5.13 -3.56
N ILE A 20 0.85 5.80 -3.00
CA ILE A 20 0.83 7.26 -2.86
C ILE A 20 2.00 7.75 -2.00
N GLY A 21 2.22 7.13 -0.83
CA GLY A 21 3.33 7.50 0.06
C GLY A 21 4.70 7.35 -0.61
N SER A 22 4.91 6.26 -1.34
CA SER A 22 6.14 5.99 -2.10
C SER A 22 6.37 7.02 -3.21
N ILE A 23 5.31 7.37 -3.97
CA ILE A 23 5.39 8.39 -5.01
C ILE A 23 5.79 9.74 -4.42
N LEU A 24 5.16 10.14 -3.32
CA LEU A 24 5.47 11.41 -2.65
C LEU A 24 6.90 11.45 -2.10
N LEU A 25 7.36 10.36 -1.47
CA LEU A 25 8.73 10.23 -0.98
C LEU A 25 9.75 10.27 -2.12
N GLY A 26 9.50 9.52 -3.19
CA GLY A 26 10.37 9.50 -4.38
C GLY A 26 10.47 10.87 -5.03
N ILE A 27 9.34 11.55 -5.24
CA ILE A 27 9.28 12.92 -5.78
C ILE A 27 10.05 13.88 -4.86
N GLY A 28 9.81 13.83 -3.56
CA GLY A 28 10.47 14.69 -2.58
C GLY A 28 11.98 14.53 -2.58
N ILE A 29 12.48 13.30 -2.47
CA ILE A 29 13.92 12.99 -2.49
C ILE A 29 14.56 13.45 -3.80
N ARG A 30 13.94 13.15 -4.94
CA ARG A 30 14.52 13.52 -6.23
C ARG A 30 14.55 15.04 -6.44
N THR A 31 13.51 15.74 -5.98
CA THR A 31 13.45 17.20 -6.01
C THR A 31 14.55 17.80 -5.14
N LEU A 32 14.74 17.28 -3.92
CA LEU A 32 15.83 17.65 -3.01
C LEU A 32 17.21 17.47 -3.65
N VAL A 33 17.45 16.35 -4.34
CA VAL A 33 18.72 16.10 -5.04
C VAL A 33 18.93 17.08 -6.19
N ILE A 34 17.91 17.31 -7.03
CA ILE A 34 18.01 18.23 -8.16
C ILE A 34 18.30 19.66 -7.71
N VAL A 35 17.62 20.11 -6.65
CA VAL A 35 17.83 21.45 -6.08
C VAL A 35 19.19 21.52 -5.38
N GLY A 36 19.55 20.51 -4.58
CA GLY A 36 20.81 20.48 -3.84
C GLY A 36 22.05 20.34 -4.72
N MET A 37 21.90 19.83 -5.95
CA MET A 37 22.98 19.73 -6.93
C MET A 37 22.94 20.82 -8.01
N GLU A 38 22.05 21.83 -7.88
CA GLU A 38 21.84 22.91 -8.86
C GLU A 38 21.61 22.40 -10.30
N MET A 39 21.07 21.19 -10.47
CA MET A 39 20.85 20.56 -11.78
C MET A 39 19.60 21.10 -12.49
N ALA A 40 18.99 22.18 -12.00
CA ALA A 40 17.79 22.76 -12.60
C ALA A 40 18.16 23.48 -13.92
N PRO A 41 17.51 23.14 -15.05
CA PRO A 41 17.83 23.77 -16.33
C PRO A 41 17.36 25.23 -16.39
N ALA A 42 18.16 26.10 -16.99
CA ALA A 42 17.87 27.53 -17.13
C ALA A 42 16.70 27.85 -18.10
N GLN A 43 16.34 26.91 -18.98
CA GLN A 43 15.27 27.05 -19.97
C GLN A 43 14.47 25.74 -20.07
N GLY A 44 13.16 25.83 -20.34
CA GLY A 44 12.31 24.64 -20.44
C GLY A 44 11.94 23.98 -19.09
N LEU A 45 11.92 24.79 -18.02
CA LEU A 45 11.73 24.34 -16.63
C LEU A 45 10.51 23.40 -16.46
N ILE A 46 9.37 23.75 -17.07
CA ILE A 46 8.12 22.99 -16.95
C ILE A 46 8.24 21.58 -17.57
N ALA A 47 8.76 21.48 -18.79
CA ALA A 47 8.90 20.20 -19.48
C ALA A 47 9.89 19.27 -18.75
N TYR A 48 10.99 19.84 -18.24
CA TYR A 48 11.94 19.14 -17.40
C TYR A 48 11.29 18.57 -16.14
N TRP A 49 10.54 19.40 -15.39
CA TRP A 49 9.86 18.95 -14.18
C TRP A 49 8.79 17.90 -14.46
N LEU A 50 8.05 17.99 -15.58
CA LEU A 50 7.09 16.96 -15.96
C LEU A 50 7.77 15.61 -16.20
N VAL A 51 8.86 15.59 -16.97
CA VAL A 51 9.62 14.36 -17.23
C VAL A 51 10.23 13.81 -15.94
N VAL A 52 10.80 14.68 -15.11
CA VAL A 52 11.36 14.32 -13.81
C VAL A 52 10.27 13.71 -12.92
N LEU A 53 9.16 14.41 -12.69
CA LEU A 53 8.09 13.94 -11.83
C LEU A 53 7.48 12.63 -12.34
N LEU A 54 7.23 12.53 -13.65
CA LEU A 54 6.67 11.33 -14.27
C LEU A 54 7.59 10.11 -14.12
N SER A 55 8.88 10.27 -14.42
CA SER A 55 9.86 9.19 -14.30
C SER A 55 10.01 8.73 -12.85
N THR A 56 9.98 9.69 -11.91
CA THR A 56 10.10 9.40 -10.48
C THR A 56 8.87 8.69 -9.96
N ALA A 57 7.69 9.17 -10.34
CA ALA A 57 6.43 8.55 -10.00
C ALA A 57 6.33 7.14 -10.60
N LEU A 58 6.90 6.88 -11.79
CA LEU A 58 6.99 5.53 -12.34
C LEU A 58 7.91 4.64 -11.51
N ILE A 59 9.16 5.06 -11.29
CA ILE A 59 10.18 4.24 -10.60
C ILE A 59 9.74 3.94 -9.15
N TRP A 60 9.37 4.98 -8.41
CA TRP A 60 8.99 4.85 -7.01
C TRP A 60 7.54 4.39 -6.84
N GLY A 61 6.64 4.74 -7.75
CA GLY A 61 5.25 4.26 -7.72
C GLY A 61 5.15 2.78 -8.03
N ILE A 62 5.93 2.24 -8.97
CA ILE A 62 5.97 0.79 -9.23
C ILE A 62 6.57 0.06 -8.02
N GLY A 63 7.69 0.56 -7.46
CA GLY A 63 8.29 -0.02 -6.26
C GLY A 63 7.35 0.01 -5.05
N GLY A 64 6.69 1.14 -4.82
CA GLY A 64 5.72 1.33 -3.73
C GLY A 64 4.45 0.50 -3.90
N ALA A 65 3.93 0.38 -5.12
CA ALA A 65 2.78 -0.47 -5.42
C ALA A 65 3.12 -1.95 -5.24
N PHE A 66 4.30 -2.40 -5.69
CA PHE A 66 4.77 -3.77 -5.50
C PHE A 66 4.99 -4.09 -4.02
N PHE A 67 5.68 -3.22 -3.29
CA PHE A 67 5.91 -3.36 -1.86
C PHE A 67 4.60 -3.33 -1.06
N GLY A 68 3.68 -2.43 -1.43
CA GLY A 68 2.35 -2.34 -0.84
C GLY A 68 1.47 -3.56 -1.11
N ALA A 69 1.56 -4.16 -2.29
CA ALA A 69 0.88 -5.40 -2.61
C ALA A 69 1.40 -6.58 -1.76
N ILE A 70 2.72 -6.68 -1.58
CA ILE A 70 3.35 -7.70 -0.73
C ILE A 70 2.91 -7.52 0.73
N LEU A 71 2.97 -6.30 1.28
CA LEU A 71 2.50 -6.01 2.64
C LEU A 71 1.01 -6.30 2.81
N GLY A 72 0.18 -5.95 1.82
CA GLY A 72 -1.25 -6.28 1.83
C GLY A 72 -1.52 -7.78 1.85
N MET A 73 -0.70 -8.56 1.14
CA MET A 73 -0.75 -10.03 1.17
C MET A 73 -0.37 -10.59 2.54
N PHE A 74 0.70 -10.07 3.18
CA PHE A 74 1.08 -10.47 4.54
C PHE A 74 0.03 -10.07 5.59
N ALA A 75 -0.51 -8.86 5.51
CA ALA A 75 -1.58 -8.41 6.42
C ALA A 75 -2.83 -9.29 6.30
N ALA A 76 -3.19 -9.71 5.08
CA ALA A 76 -4.31 -10.62 4.85
C ALA A 76 -4.06 -12.04 5.38
N LEU A 77 -2.80 -12.48 5.47
CA LEU A 77 -2.41 -13.76 6.08
C LEU A 77 -2.51 -13.70 7.61
N ILE A 78 -1.98 -12.64 8.24
CA ILE A 78 -2.03 -12.45 9.70
C ILE A 78 -3.48 -12.38 10.19
N TRP A 79 -4.32 -11.55 9.55
CA TRP A 79 -5.72 -11.37 9.98
C TRP A 79 -6.60 -12.60 9.70
N ARG A 80 -6.15 -13.56 8.89
CA ARG A 80 -6.89 -14.80 8.64
C ARG A 80 -6.95 -15.69 9.88
N GLU A 81 -5.96 -15.59 10.76
CA GLU A 81 -5.82 -16.44 11.94
C GLU A 81 -6.83 -16.05 13.02
N ASP A 82 -7.04 -14.74 13.23
CA ASP A 82 -7.91 -14.22 14.30
C ASP A 82 -9.40 -14.54 14.10
N VAL A 83 -9.89 -14.50 12.85
CA VAL A 83 -11.33 -14.73 12.57
C VAL A 83 -11.73 -16.20 12.78
N SER A 84 -10.78 -17.13 12.70
CA SER A 84 -11.06 -18.57 12.88
C SER A 84 -11.20 -19.00 14.35
N GLY A 85 -10.67 -18.22 15.30
CA GLY A 85 -10.74 -18.53 16.73
C GLY A 85 -12.09 -18.24 17.38
N GLU A 86 -12.86 -17.30 16.84
CA GLU A 86 -14.13 -16.85 17.44
C GLU A 86 -15.34 -17.64 16.92
N GLN A 87 -15.30 -18.07 15.65
CA GLN A 87 -16.35 -18.89 15.06
C GLN A 87 -16.45 -20.31 15.67
N ASN A 88 -15.35 -20.82 16.26
CA ASN A 88 -15.33 -22.12 16.93
C ASN A 88 -15.81 -22.07 18.40
N ARG A 89 -15.95 -20.88 18.99
CA ARG A 89 -16.47 -20.71 20.37
C ARG A 89 -18.00 -20.62 20.43
N GLY A 90 -18.66 -20.30 19.31
CA GLY A 90 -20.12 -20.28 19.20
C GLY A 90 -20.77 -21.65 19.06
N PHE A 91 -19.99 -22.71 18.79
CA PHE A 91 -20.52 -24.06 18.57
C PHE A 91 -20.54 -24.92 19.86
N LEU A 92 -19.98 -24.43 20.97
CA LEU A 92 -19.88 -25.17 22.23
C LEU A 92 -20.65 -24.52 23.39
N VAL A 93 -21.78 -23.87 23.12
CA VAL A 93 -22.71 -23.48 24.20
C VAL A 93 -23.92 -24.42 24.15
N PRO A 94 -23.91 -25.55 24.90
CA PRO A 94 -25.12 -26.31 25.11
C PRO A 94 -26.12 -25.45 25.86
N THR A 95 -27.31 -25.32 25.29
CA THR A 95 -28.47 -24.65 25.87
C THR A 95 -28.93 -25.39 27.12
N VAL A 96 -28.42 -24.98 28.30
CA VAL A 96 -29.01 -25.39 29.58
C VAL A 96 -30.31 -24.61 29.78
N ARG A 97 -31.40 -25.18 29.28
CA ARG A 97 -32.76 -24.75 29.62
C ARG A 97 -32.99 -25.07 31.10
N ARG A 98 -32.80 -24.09 31.99
CA ARG A 98 -33.25 -24.20 33.38
C ARG A 98 -34.78 -24.11 33.40
N THR A 99 -35.39 -25.20 33.84
CA THR A 99 -36.77 -25.30 34.34
C THR A 99 -36.98 -24.45 35.58
#